data_AF-A0A258E1M2-F1
#
_entry.id   AF-A0A258E1M2-F1
#
_cell.length_a   1.000
_cell.length_b   1.000
_cell.length_c   1.000
_cell.angle_alpha   90.00
_cell.angle_beta   90.00
_cell.angle_gamma   90.00
#
_symmetry.space_group_name_H-M   'P 1'
#
loop_
_entity.id
_entity.type
_entity.pdbx_description
1 polymer ?
#
loop_
_entity_poly.entity_id
_entity_poly.type
_entity_poly.pdbx_seq_one_letter_code
_entity_poly.pdbx_strand_id
1 'polypeptide(L)'
;PVVHILDKKSESVLLFNVANFELKGKIKLQLPEDKTIRFLGAKFKKLEDGFLVELISSINDSYHPDFYRASGEQLYFFGNEGELKNSIFEYPDEYKAVSGSLSPVAYLTLGDIGKDFVLSAPHNRKLNFYTKDGIRMESIDLPDSRFFDYGLQGADRIVDFNEIFASGESFKVHIPTNHYFNSIKNSEDRILIETWMNNRAEGDKNATYSHFLIYDKDKREWYETSNPRNILDIGMLAGEVNDTLYFYEGSLMKHDEKYIKRAVLRPIED
;
A
#
# COMPACT_ATOMS: atom_id res chain seq x y z
N PRO A 1 -19.66 -13.59 11.86
CA PRO A 1 -18.21 -13.61 11.57
C PRO A 1 -17.49 -12.64 12.51
N VAL A 2 -16.28 -12.97 12.96
CA VAL A 2 -15.46 -12.06 13.78
C VAL A 2 -14.50 -11.32 12.87
N VAL A 3 -14.58 -10.00 12.88
CA VAL A 3 -13.65 -9.10 12.18
C VAL A 3 -12.60 -8.62 13.16
N HIS A 4 -11.36 -8.58 12.70
CA HIS A 4 -10.22 -8.06 13.45
C HIS A 4 -9.94 -6.65 12.95
N ILE A 5 -9.93 -5.68 13.85
CA ILE A 5 -9.76 -4.27 13.52
C ILE A 5 -8.52 -3.76 14.24
N LEU A 6 -7.51 -3.31 13.49
CA LEU A 6 -6.33 -2.66 14.05
C LEU A 6 -6.70 -1.25 14.50
N ASP A 7 -6.60 -0.98 15.79
CA ASP A 7 -6.80 0.35 16.35
C ASP A 7 -5.47 0.96 16.78
N LYS A 8 -5.05 2.01 16.07
CA LYS A 8 -3.84 2.78 16.39
C LYS A 8 -3.92 3.39 17.79
N LYS A 9 -5.08 3.92 18.20
CA LYS A 9 -5.18 4.75 19.41
C LYS A 9 -5.00 3.92 20.67
N SER A 10 -5.60 2.73 20.73
CA SER A 10 -5.39 1.79 21.84
C SER A 10 -4.21 0.84 21.62
N GLU A 11 -3.55 0.90 20.47
CA GLU A 11 -2.51 -0.01 20.00
C GLU A 11 -2.92 -1.47 20.20
N SER A 12 -4.12 -1.79 19.73
CA SER A 12 -4.75 -3.08 19.97
C SER A 12 -5.43 -3.60 18.71
N VAL A 13 -5.64 -4.90 18.67
CA VAL A 13 -6.57 -5.53 17.72
C VAL A 13 -7.91 -5.74 18.41
N LEU A 14 -8.95 -5.11 17.89
CA LEU A 14 -10.32 -5.26 18.37
C LEU A 14 -10.97 -6.46 17.68
N LEU A 15 -11.66 -7.30 18.47
CA LEU A 15 -12.39 -8.46 17.97
C LEU A 15 -13.88 -8.11 17.94
N PHE A 16 -14.43 -7.90 16.75
CA PHE A 16 -15.82 -7.48 16.60
C PHE A 16 -16.64 -8.59 15.95
N ASN A 17 -17.67 -9.07 16.64
CA ASN A 17 -18.62 -10.00 16.06
C ASN A 17 -19.69 -9.22 15.30
N VAL A 18 -19.65 -9.35 13.97
CA VAL A 18 -20.56 -8.65 13.06
C VAL A 18 -21.99 -9.17 13.16
N ALA A 19 -22.20 -10.44 13.47
CA ALA A 19 -23.54 -11.04 13.44
C ALA A 19 -24.44 -10.50 14.55
N ASN A 20 -23.86 -10.09 15.67
CA ASN A 20 -24.59 -9.59 16.83
C ASN A 20 -24.13 -8.19 17.28
N PHE A 21 -23.33 -7.50 16.46
CA PHE A 21 -22.82 -6.14 16.72
C PHE A 21 -22.10 -5.98 18.07
N GLU A 22 -21.30 -6.97 18.45
CA GLU A 22 -20.68 -7.03 19.78
C GLU A 22 -19.15 -6.97 19.70
N LEU A 23 -18.55 -6.07 20.48
CA LEU A 23 -17.11 -6.08 20.73
C LEU A 23 -16.78 -7.23 21.69
N LYS A 24 -16.18 -8.30 21.18
CA LYS A 24 -15.82 -9.51 21.94
C LYS A 24 -14.59 -9.32 22.83
N GLY A 25 -13.70 -8.42 22.44
CA GLY A 25 -12.49 -8.17 23.20
C GLY A 25 -11.51 -7.27 22.47
N LYS A 26 -10.36 -7.10 23.11
CA LYS A 26 -9.20 -6.38 22.58
C LYS A 26 -7.94 -7.14 22.93
N ILE A 27 -7.00 -7.23 21.99
CA ILE A 27 -5.66 -7.78 22.20
C ILE A 27 -4.69 -6.61 22.12
N LYS A 28 -4.04 -6.27 23.22
CA LYS A 28 -3.07 -5.17 23.28
C LYS A 28 -1.76 -5.64 22.63
N LEU A 29 -1.26 -4.88 21.64
CA LEU A 29 0.00 -5.17 20.99
C LEU A 29 1.16 -4.61 21.82
N GLN A 30 2.21 -5.42 22.00
CA GLN A 30 3.45 -5.04 22.66
C GLN A 30 4.39 -4.39 21.63
N LEU A 31 4.13 -3.13 21.30
CA LEU A 31 4.93 -2.39 20.32
C LEU A 31 6.34 -2.11 20.86
N PRO A 32 7.39 -2.08 20.00
CA PRO A 32 8.68 -1.49 20.36
C PRO A 32 8.55 -0.01 20.74
N GLU A 33 9.42 0.49 21.63
CA GLU A 33 9.33 1.86 22.17
C GLU A 33 9.41 2.97 21.10
N ASP A 34 10.17 2.73 20.03
CA ASP A 34 10.40 3.68 18.92
C ASP A 34 9.40 3.52 17.76
N LYS A 35 8.32 2.76 17.97
CA LYS A 35 7.35 2.42 16.92
C LYS A 35 5.94 2.84 17.27
N THR A 36 5.18 3.15 16.23
CA THR A 36 3.74 3.34 16.31
C THR A 36 3.05 2.68 15.12
N ILE A 37 1.78 2.35 15.28
CA ILE A 37 0.97 1.83 14.17
C ILE A 37 0.81 2.93 13.11
N ARG A 38 1.05 2.59 11.84
CA ARG A 38 0.77 3.49 10.72
C ARG A 38 -0.70 3.89 10.76
N PHE A 39 -1.01 5.17 10.52
CA PHE A 39 -2.39 5.63 10.62
C PHE A 39 -3.20 5.36 9.35
N LEU A 40 -2.84 5.99 8.24
CA LEU A 40 -3.55 5.85 6.96
C LEU A 40 -2.85 4.81 6.08
N GLY A 41 -3.66 3.91 5.51
CA GLY A 41 -3.19 2.88 4.59
C GLY A 41 -2.31 1.79 5.23
N ALA A 42 -2.37 1.65 6.56
CA ALA A 42 -1.61 0.65 7.30
C ALA A 42 -1.89 -0.76 6.81
N LYS A 43 -0.83 -1.57 6.63
CA LYS A 43 -1.00 -2.99 6.34
C LYS A 43 -1.29 -3.76 7.62
N PHE A 44 -2.36 -4.54 7.57
CA PHE A 44 -2.82 -5.38 8.66
C PHE A 44 -3.36 -6.70 8.10
N LYS A 45 -2.92 -7.82 8.67
CA LYS A 45 -3.41 -9.15 8.30
C LYS A 45 -3.56 -10.03 9.55
N LYS A 46 -4.72 -10.69 9.68
CA LYS A 46 -4.88 -11.80 10.64
C LYS A 46 -4.19 -13.04 10.07
N LEU A 47 -3.28 -13.62 10.83
CA LEU A 47 -2.65 -14.91 10.56
C LEU A 47 -3.31 -16.01 11.40
N GLU A 48 -2.98 -17.26 11.16
CA GLU A 48 -3.47 -18.39 11.98
C GLU A 48 -3.05 -18.20 13.45
N ASP A 49 -1.77 -17.93 13.67
CA ASP A 49 -1.14 -17.88 15.00
C ASP A 49 -0.90 -16.46 15.52
N GLY A 50 -1.51 -15.45 14.88
CA GLY A 50 -1.27 -14.06 15.28
C GLY A 50 -1.71 -13.01 14.28
N PHE A 51 -0.91 -11.95 14.17
CA PHE A 51 -1.15 -10.76 13.35
C PHE A 51 0.13 -10.29 12.66
N LEU A 52 -0.01 -9.78 11.44
CA LEU A 52 1.01 -8.98 10.77
C LEU A 52 0.55 -7.52 10.77
N VAL A 53 1.40 -6.62 11.24
CA VAL A 53 1.07 -5.20 11.44
C VAL A 53 2.19 -4.31 10.89
N GLU A 54 1.84 -3.32 10.07
CA GLU A 54 2.75 -2.25 9.67
C GLU A 54 2.91 -1.22 10.79
N LEU A 55 4.14 -1.12 11.29
CA LEU A 55 4.58 -0.08 12.21
C LEU A 55 5.51 0.88 11.48
N ILE A 56 5.53 2.12 11.96
CA ILE A 56 6.41 3.19 11.49
C ILE A 56 7.18 3.78 12.66
N SER A 57 8.28 4.46 12.37
CA SER A 57 9.03 5.20 13.39
C SER A 57 8.14 6.23 14.08
N SER A 58 8.19 6.29 15.41
CA SER A 58 7.56 7.36 16.20
C SER A 58 8.48 8.59 16.37
N ILE A 59 9.74 8.49 15.92
CA ILE A 59 10.78 9.49 16.13
C ILE A 59 10.80 10.52 14.98
N ASN A 60 10.74 10.04 13.73
CA ASN A 60 10.88 10.88 12.54
C ASN A 60 9.52 11.18 11.90
N ASP A 61 9.31 12.42 11.50
CA ASP A 61 8.16 12.82 10.68
C ASP A 61 8.18 12.11 9.32
N SER A 62 7.01 11.67 8.83
CA SER A 62 6.91 10.90 7.57
C SER A 62 7.31 11.67 6.30
N TYR A 63 7.38 13.00 6.34
CA TYR A 63 7.94 13.82 5.27
C TYR A 63 9.45 13.92 5.34
N HIS A 64 10.07 13.67 6.49
CA HIS A 64 11.51 13.79 6.66
C HIS A 64 12.23 12.59 5.98
N PRO A 65 13.28 12.80 5.18
CA PRO A 65 14.02 11.69 4.55
C PRO A 65 14.54 10.64 5.53
N ASP A 66 14.94 11.06 6.74
CA ASP A 66 15.41 10.13 7.79
C ASP A 66 14.31 9.19 8.29
N PHE A 67 13.04 9.46 8.00
CA PHE A 67 11.98 8.47 8.15
C PHE A 67 12.36 7.18 7.42
N TYR A 68 12.77 7.24 6.16
CA TYR A 68 13.12 6.04 5.39
C TYR A 68 14.48 5.46 5.79
N ARG A 69 15.44 6.33 6.17
CA ARG A 69 16.81 5.91 6.53
C ARG A 69 16.89 5.22 7.89
N ALA A 70 16.15 5.72 8.87
CA ALA A 70 16.26 5.31 10.27
C ALA A 70 15.01 4.58 10.80
N SER A 71 14.00 4.31 9.96
CA SER A 71 12.81 3.60 10.43
C SER A 71 13.05 2.12 10.68
N GLY A 72 14.15 1.51 10.26
CA GLY A 72 14.42 0.08 10.46
C GLY A 72 13.36 -0.82 9.84
N GLU A 73 13.01 -1.92 10.51
CA GLU A 73 11.96 -2.84 10.06
C GLU A 73 10.56 -2.24 10.21
N GLN A 74 9.65 -2.49 9.27
CA GLN A 74 8.30 -1.90 9.24
C GLN A 74 7.17 -2.90 9.46
N LEU A 75 7.38 -4.20 9.21
CA LEU A 75 6.34 -5.21 9.33
C LEU A 75 6.64 -6.13 10.50
N TYR A 76 5.73 -6.17 11.46
CA TYR A 76 5.91 -6.86 12.72
C TYR A 76 4.89 -7.99 12.87
N PHE A 77 5.36 -9.14 13.32
CA PHE A 77 4.56 -10.31 13.66
C PHE A 77 4.26 -10.33 15.15
N PHE A 78 2.97 -10.37 15.48
CA PHE A 78 2.48 -10.48 16.84
C PHE A 78 1.79 -11.82 17.04
N GLY A 79 1.95 -12.44 18.20
CA GLY A 79 1.18 -13.61 18.59
C GLY A 79 -0.29 -13.30 18.85
N ASN A 80 -1.10 -14.34 19.11
CA ASN A 80 -2.52 -14.19 19.41
C ASN A 80 -2.79 -13.40 20.71
N GLU A 81 -1.81 -13.32 21.63
CA GLU A 81 -1.92 -12.53 22.86
C GLU A 81 -1.27 -11.14 22.73
N GLY A 82 -0.84 -10.76 21.52
CA GLY A 82 -0.28 -9.45 21.22
C GLY A 82 1.20 -9.29 21.56
N GLU A 83 1.89 -10.37 21.93
CA GLU A 83 3.33 -10.38 22.15
C GLU A 83 4.09 -10.31 20.81
N LEU A 84 5.18 -9.55 20.78
CA LEU A 84 6.01 -9.44 19.59
C LEU A 84 6.81 -10.73 19.35
N LYS A 85 6.83 -11.22 18.10
CA LYS A 85 7.53 -12.46 17.70
C LYS A 85 8.73 -12.21 16.82
N ASN A 86 8.55 -11.41 15.77
CA ASN A 86 9.56 -11.13 14.77
C ASN A 86 9.20 -9.85 14.00
N SER A 87 10.13 -9.35 13.21
CA SER A 87 9.91 -8.28 12.26
C SER A 87 10.65 -8.54 10.96
N ILE A 88 10.17 -7.89 9.90
CA ILE A 88 10.72 -7.98 8.56
C ILE A 88 10.57 -6.63 7.85
N PHE A 89 11.18 -6.57 6.67
CA PHE A 89 11.08 -5.49 5.69
C PHE A 89 11.65 -4.17 6.21
N GLU A 90 12.79 -3.80 5.65
CA GLU A 90 13.28 -2.42 5.69
C GLU A 90 12.99 -1.73 4.37
N TYR A 91 12.89 -0.40 4.40
CA TYR A 91 12.86 0.37 3.15
C TYR A 91 14.12 0.10 2.31
N PRO A 92 13.96 -0.17 1.00
CA PRO A 92 15.08 -0.34 0.08
C PRO A 92 15.98 0.91 -0.05
N ASP A 93 17.19 0.71 -0.55
CA ASP A 93 18.21 1.77 -0.69
C ASP A 93 17.72 2.94 -1.55
N GLU A 94 16.87 2.67 -2.55
CA GLU A 94 16.28 3.70 -3.41
C GLU A 94 15.49 4.75 -2.60
N TYR A 95 14.82 4.33 -1.52
CA TYR A 95 14.09 5.23 -0.62
C TYR A 95 15.03 5.93 0.36
N LYS A 96 16.02 5.20 0.89
CA LYS A 96 17.02 5.73 1.84
C LYS A 96 17.91 6.79 1.18
N ALA A 97 18.15 6.69 -0.13
CA ALA A 97 18.99 7.57 -0.91
C ALA A 97 18.36 8.93 -1.26
N VAL A 98 17.03 9.08 -1.14
CA VAL A 98 16.35 10.34 -1.47
C VAL A 98 16.81 11.44 -0.51
N SER A 99 17.23 12.59 -1.04
CA SER A 99 17.79 13.70 -0.25
C SER A 99 16.74 14.61 0.37
N GLY A 100 15.66 14.92 -0.35
CA GLY A 100 14.56 15.78 0.11
C GLY A 100 13.28 15.03 0.46
N SER A 101 12.27 15.77 0.90
CA SER A 101 11.05 15.17 1.46
C SER A 101 10.27 14.35 0.45
N LEU A 102 9.73 13.21 0.90
CA LEU A 102 8.80 12.39 0.14
C LEU A 102 7.38 12.61 0.64
N SER A 103 6.41 12.58 -0.28
CA SER A 103 5.00 12.56 0.11
C SER A 103 4.71 11.28 0.92
N PRO A 104 3.98 11.34 2.04
CA PRO A 104 3.77 10.23 2.97
C PRO A 104 2.71 9.24 2.47
N VAL A 105 2.80 8.84 1.21
CA VAL A 105 1.94 7.81 0.61
C VAL A 105 2.32 6.42 1.11
N ALA A 106 1.41 5.45 0.94
CA ALA A 106 1.63 4.07 1.34
C ALA A 106 2.52 3.32 0.33
N TYR A 107 3.80 3.67 0.28
CA TYR A 107 4.77 3.06 -0.64
C TYR A 107 4.96 1.56 -0.44
N LEU A 108 4.75 1.04 0.77
CA LEU A 108 4.72 -0.40 1.01
C LEU A 108 3.34 -0.96 0.64
N THR A 109 3.31 -1.92 -0.26
CA THR A 109 2.10 -2.64 -0.66
C THR A 109 2.19 -4.10 -0.26
N LEU A 110 1.11 -4.60 0.36
CA LEU A 110 0.94 -6.00 0.77
C LEU A 110 -0.14 -6.62 -0.10
N GLY A 111 0.16 -7.78 -0.69
CA GLY A 111 -0.80 -8.65 -1.36
C GLY A 111 -0.88 -10.01 -0.66
N ASP A 112 -2.06 -10.64 -0.72
CA ASP A 112 -2.31 -11.93 -0.08
C ASP A 112 -2.07 -13.11 -1.02
N ILE A 113 -1.45 -14.18 -0.49
CA ILE A 113 -1.21 -15.45 -1.18
C ILE A 113 -1.62 -16.59 -0.25
N GLY A 114 -2.94 -16.78 -0.06
CA GLY A 114 -3.43 -17.69 0.97
C GLY A 114 -2.88 -17.34 2.35
N LYS A 115 -2.12 -18.26 2.97
CA LYS A 115 -1.46 -18.03 4.26
C LYS A 115 -0.21 -17.15 4.15
N ASP A 116 0.42 -17.13 2.98
CA ASP A 116 1.62 -16.37 2.66
C ASP A 116 1.26 -14.97 2.15
N PHE A 117 2.27 -14.19 1.79
CA PHE A 117 2.05 -12.83 1.29
C PHE A 117 3.18 -12.34 0.37
N VAL A 118 2.84 -11.33 -0.42
CA VAL A 118 3.78 -10.61 -1.30
C VAL A 118 3.90 -9.17 -0.83
N LEU A 119 5.13 -8.67 -0.80
CA LEU A 119 5.47 -7.28 -0.50
C LEU A 119 6.10 -6.63 -1.71
N SER A 120 5.77 -5.35 -1.91
CA SER A 120 6.50 -4.50 -2.85
C SER A 120 6.62 -3.09 -2.32
N ALA A 121 7.80 -2.52 -2.54
CA ALA A 121 8.06 -1.09 -2.48
C ALA A 121 8.37 -0.68 -3.93
N PRO A 122 7.39 -0.16 -4.70
CA PRO A 122 7.42 -0.16 -6.17
C PRO A 122 8.73 0.32 -6.79
N HIS A 123 9.37 1.32 -6.16
CA HIS A 123 10.57 1.97 -6.67
C HIS A 123 11.84 1.09 -6.60
N ASN A 124 11.83 -0.01 -5.85
CA ASN A 124 12.91 -1.01 -5.90
C ASN A 124 12.74 -2.04 -7.01
N ARG A 125 11.65 -1.92 -7.79
CA ARG A 125 11.33 -2.75 -8.94
C ARG A 125 11.21 -4.24 -8.63
N LYS A 126 10.78 -4.62 -7.42
CA LYS A 126 10.64 -6.03 -7.02
C LYS A 126 9.31 -6.34 -6.35
N LEU A 127 8.80 -7.53 -6.65
CA LEU A 127 7.90 -8.29 -5.79
C LEU A 127 8.72 -9.25 -4.93
N ASN A 128 8.46 -9.28 -3.64
CA ASN A 128 9.12 -10.19 -2.70
C ASN A 128 8.08 -11.06 -2.03
N PHE A 129 8.26 -12.37 -2.08
CA PHE A 129 7.33 -13.36 -1.55
C PHE A 129 7.83 -13.85 -0.20
N TYR A 130 6.92 -13.95 0.76
CA TYR A 130 7.23 -14.34 2.13
C TYR A 130 6.26 -15.40 2.62
N THR A 131 6.77 -16.34 3.40
CA THR A 131 5.93 -17.27 4.14
C THR A 131 5.11 -16.53 5.19
N LYS A 132 4.06 -17.18 5.71
CA LYS A 132 3.27 -16.71 6.86
C LYS A 132 4.10 -16.34 8.11
N ASP A 133 5.33 -16.85 8.22
CA ASP A 133 6.25 -16.62 9.34
C ASP A 133 7.32 -15.56 9.03
N GLY A 134 7.23 -14.91 7.86
CA GLY A 134 8.14 -13.84 7.45
C GLY A 134 9.44 -14.31 6.79
N ILE A 135 9.54 -15.58 6.40
CA ILE A 135 10.73 -16.09 5.69
C ILE A 135 10.61 -15.70 4.21
N ARG A 136 11.58 -14.96 3.68
CA ARG A 136 11.62 -14.61 2.25
C ARG A 136 11.84 -15.87 1.42
N MET A 137 10.95 -16.11 0.45
CA MET A 137 11.00 -17.28 -0.44
C MET A 137 11.70 -16.92 -1.75
N GLU A 138 11.12 -16.01 -2.51
CA GLU A 138 11.59 -15.63 -3.84
C GLU A 138 11.32 -14.14 -4.12
N SER A 139 11.82 -13.68 -5.26
CA SER A 139 11.57 -12.33 -5.76
C SER A 139 11.42 -12.34 -7.27
N ILE A 140 10.48 -11.53 -7.77
CA ILE A 140 10.25 -11.33 -9.20
C ILE A 140 10.53 -9.85 -9.49
N ASP A 141 11.35 -9.59 -10.51
CA ASP A 141 11.60 -8.23 -10.97
C ASP A 141 10.36 -7.70 -11.73
N LEU A 142 10.04 -6.44 -11.46
CA LEU A 142 8.96 -5.71 -12.12
C LEU A 142 9.40 -5.29 -13.54
N PRO A 143 8.48 -5.29 -14.51
CA PRO A 143 8.80 -4.99 -15.90
C PRO A 143 9.15 -3.51 -16.06
N ASP A 144 9.71 -3.13 -17.21
CA ASP A 144 9.57 -1.74 -17.65
C ASP A 144 8.08 -1.48 -17.95
N SER A 145 7.60 -0.29 -17.60
CA SER A 145 6.19 0.09 -17.77
C SER A 145 6.10 1.28 -18.72
N ARG A 146 5.09 1.29 -19.59
CA ARG A 146 4.84 2.44 -20.49
C ARG A 146 4.24 3.63 -19.74
N PHE A 147 3.61 3.37 -18.59
CA PHE A 147 2.85 4.37 -17.84
C PHE A 147 3.40 4.66 -16.43
N PHE A 148 3.89 3.63 -15.73
CA PHE A 148 4.42 3.73 -14.38
C PHE A 148 5.87 4.20 -14.37
N ASP A 149 6.13 5.28 -13.66
CA ASP A 149 7.48 5.77 -13.41
C ASP A 149 8.00 5.19 -12.09
N TYR A 150 8.96 4.27 -12.20
CA TYR A 150 9.67 3.70 -11.05
C TYR A 150 10.62 4.70 -10.37
N GLY A 151 10.93 5.83 -11.02
CA GLY A 151 11.78 6.87 -10.46
C GLY A 151 11.16 7.52 -9.22
N LEU A 152 11.82 7.31 -8.08
CA LEU A 152 11.46 7.94 -6.82
C LEU A 152 12.07 9.34 -6.74
N GLN A 153 11.21 10.36 -6.64
CA GLN A 153 11.59 11.77 -6.60
C GLN A 153 11.22 12.38 -5.25
N GLY A 154 12.22 12.95 -4.57
CA GLY A 154 12.01 13.81 -3.40
C GLY A 154 11.85 15.27 -3.81
N ALA A 155 11.34 16.08 -2.88
CA ALA A 155 11.38 17.52 -3.00
C ALA A 155 12.83 18.04 -3.12
N ASP A 156 12.99 19.26 -3.60
CA ASP A 156 14.29 19.94 -3.70
C ASP A 156 14.91 20.27 -2.34
N ARG A 157 14.08 20.28 -1.28
CA ARG A 157 14.46 20.53 0.10
C ARG A 157 13.76 19.59 1.07
N ILE A 158 14.22 19.60 2.32
CA ILE A 158 13.50 18.99 3.44
C ILE A 158 12.39 19.95 3.85
N VAL A 159 11.18 19.43 3.97
CA VAL A 159 9.97 20.16 4.33
C VAL A 159 9.51 19.66 5.68
N ASP A 160 9.27 20.59 6.61
CA ASP A 160 8.69 20.23 7.91
C ASP A 160 7.15 20.25 7.85
N PHE A 161 6.51 19.54 8.79
CA PHE A 161 5.06 19.47 8.88
C PHE A 161 4.42 20.87 9.09
N ASN A 162 5.09 21.78 9.81
CA ASN A 162 4.54 23.09 10.12
C ASN A 162 4.55 24.01 8.88
N GLU A 163 5.53 23.91 7.99
CA GLU A 163 5.60 24.65 6.73
C GLU A 163 4.41 24.30 5.81
N ILE A 164 4.01 23.02 5.82
CA ILE A 164 2.90 22.50 5.01
C ILE A 164 1.54 23.00 5.53
N PHE A 165 1.34 23.00 6.85
CA PHE A 165 0.01 23.22 7.45
C PHE A 165 -0.19 24.61 8.08
N ALA A 166 0.86 25.36 8.41
CA ALA A 166 0.77 26.67 9.07
C ALA A 166 0.88 27.87 8.11
N SER A 167 1.27 27.67 6.86
CA SER A 167 1.31 28.75 5.87
C SER A 167 -0.10 29.01 5.32
N GLY A 168 -0.74 30.09 5.76
CA GLY A 168 -2.02 30.58 5.22
C GLY A 168 -1.97 31.03 3.74
N GLU A 169 -0.81 30.88 3.09
CA GLU A 169 -0.64 30.96 1.65
C GLU A 169 -0.50 29.53 1.12
N SER A 170 -1.43 29.12 0.25
CA SER A 170 -1.40 27.87 -0.48
C SER A 170 0.03 27.45 -0.91
N PHE A 171 0.54 26.38 -0.30
CA PHE A 171 1.67 25.53 -0.71
C PHE A 171 2.73 26.20 -1.62
N LYS A 172 3.66 26.98 -1.05
CA LYS A 172 4.90 27.38 -1.76
C LYS A 172 5.86 26.21 -2.02
N VAL A 173 5.57 25.03 -1.45
CA VAL A 173 6.46 23.88 -1.44
C VAL A 173 5.81 22.74 -2.20
N HIS A 174 6.42 22.34 -3.31
CA HIS A 174 5.96 21.21 -4.10
C HIS A 174 6.69 19.95 -3.64
N ILE A 175 5.94 19.00 -3.09
CA ILE A 175 6.45 17.66 -2.80
C ILE A 175 5.99 16.73 -3.93
N PRO A 176 6.91 16.12 -4.69
CA PRO A 176 6.54 15.27 -5.81
C PRO A 176 5.60 14.13 -5.37
N THR A 177 4.56 13.92 -6.17
CA THR A 177 3.68 12.77 -6.00
C THR A 177 4.19 11.62 -6.85
N ASN A 178 4.88 10.68 -6.22
CA ASN A 178 5.43 9.50 -6.89
C ASN A 178 4.33 8.49 -7.21
N HIS A 179 4.56 7.68 -8.25
CA HIS A 179 3.66 6.59 -8.58
C HIS A 179 3.80 5.48 -7.53
N TYR A 180 2.71 4.79 -7.19
CA TYR A 180 2.75 3.70 -6.22
C TYR A 180 1.73 2.62 -6.55
N PHE A 181 1.84 1.47 -5.90
CA PHE A 181 0.85 0.41 -6.04
C PHE A 181 -0.26 0.62 -5.03
N ASN A 182 -1.50 0.61 -5.51
CA ASN A 182 -2.66 0.65 -4.64
C ASN A 182 -2.98 -0.73 -4.07
N SER A 183 -2.86 -1.77 -4.90
CA SER A 183 -3.10 -3.14 -4.48
C SER A 183 -2.30 -4.15 -5.29
N ILE A 184 -2.03 -5.30 -4.66
CA ILE A 184 -1.51 -6.50 -5.33
C ILE A 184 -2.51 -7.63 -5.06
N LYS A 185 -3.04 -8.22 -6.12
CA LYS A 185 -3.91 -9.40 -6.07
C LYS A 185 -3.18 -10.57 -6.73
N ASN A 186 -3.12 -11.69 -6.04
CA ASN A 186 -2.45 -12.88 -6.52
C ASN A 186 -3.47 -14.02 -6.62
N SER A 187 -3.73 -14.50 -7.83
CA SER A 187 -4.53 -15.70 -8.11
C SER A 187 -3.62 -16.90 -8.37
N GLU A 188 -4.17 -18.04 -8.74
CA GLU A 188 -3.39 -19.24 -9.09
C GLU A 188 -2.54 -19.04 -10.34
N ASP A 189 -3.11 -18.40 -11.36
CA ASP A 189 -2.59 -18.22 -12.72
C ASP A 189 -1.88 -16.88 -12.95
N ARG A 190 -2.18 -15.84 -12.14
CA ARG A 190 -1.61 -14.51 -12.36
C ARG A 190 -1.39 -13.67 -11.10
N ILE A 191 -0.66 -12.57 -11.28
CA ILE A 191 -0.55 -11.47 -10.31
C ILE A 191 -1.06 -10.20 -10.99
N LEU A 192 -2.01 -9.53 -10.37
CA LEU A 192 -2.52 -8.23 -10.79
C LEU A 192 -2.05 -7.15 -9.82
N ILE A 193 -1.43 -6.10 -10.35
CA ILE A 193 -1.01 -4.94 -9.58
C ILE A 193 -1.80 -3.74 -10.07
N GLU A 194 -2.63 -3.17 -9.21
CA GLU A 194 -3.27 -1.89 -9.48
C GLU A 194 -2.27 -0.77 -9.15
N THR A 195 -1.99 0.09 -10.12
CA THR A 195 -1.10 1.23 -9.95
C THR A 195 -1.88 2.52 -9.78
N TRP A 196 -1.38 3.46 -8.98
CA TRP A 196 -1.87 4.83 -8.92
C TRP A 196 -0.74 5.77 -9.35
N MET A 197 -0.97 6.45 -10.46
CA MET A 197 0.02 7.24 -11.18
C MET A 197 -0.46 8.68 -11.26
N ASN A 198 0.40 9.62 -10.90
CA ASN A 198 0.10 11.04 -11.00
C ASN A 198 0.57 11.57 -12.36
N ASN A 199 -0.22 12.45 -13.00
CA ASN A 199 0.16 13.09 -14.27
C ASN A 199 1.16 14.25 -14.10
N ARG A 200 1.63 14.52 -12.88
CA ARG A 200 2.56 15.60 -12.50
C ARG A 200 2.08 17.00 -12.88
N ALA A 201 0.78 17.16 -13.10
CA ALA A 201 0.20 18.47 -13.38
C ALA A 201 -0.09 19.23 -12.07
N GLU A 202 0.02 20.55 -12.11
CA GLU A 202 -0.27 21.42 -10.97
C GLU A 202 -1.73 21.90 -10.97
N GLY A 203 -2.24 22.23 -9.77
CA GLY A 203 -3.57 22.79 -9.56
C GLY A 203 -4.70 21.87 -10.05
N ASP A 204 -5.72 22.46 -10.67
CA ASP A 204 -6.94 21.77 -11.11
C ASP A 204 -6.72 20.72 -12.23
N LYS A 205 -5.52 20.71 -12.83
CA LYS A 205 -5.14 19.72 -13.85
C LYS A 205 -4.52 18.47 -13.25
N ASN A 206 -4.19 18.50 -11.95
CA ASN A 206 -3.66 17.35 -11.24
C ASN A 206 -4.67 16.21 -11.26
N ALA A 207 -4.27 15.08 -11.83
CA ALA A 207 -5.11 13.91 -11.92
C ALA A 207 -4.30 12.65 -11.66
N THR A 208 -4.92 11.72 -10.93
CA THR A 208 -4.37 10.39 -10.69
C THR A 208 -5.07 9.39 -11.60
N TYR A 209 -4.27 8.54 -12.24
CA TYR A 209 -4.68 7.50 -13.16
C TYR A 209 -4.29 6.14 -12.60
N SER A 210 -5.02 5.11 -13.02
CA SER A 210 -4.76 3.72 -12.68
C SER A 210 -4.68 2.87 -13.94
N HIS A 211 -3.73 1.95 -13.92
CA HIS A 211 -3.62 0.87 -14.90
C HIS A 211 -3.14 -0.39 -14.17
N PHE A 212 -3.20 -1.53 -14.86
CA PHE A 212 -2.75 -2.81 -14.31
C PHE A 212 -1.45 -3.29 -14.94
N LEU A 213 -0.52 -3.70 -14.08
CA LEU A 213 0.54 -4.64 -14.44
C LEU A 213 0.03 -6.05 -14.12
N ILE A 214 0.22 -6.98 -15.05
CA ILE A 214 -0.32 -8.34 -14.99
C ILE A 214 0.84 -9.31 -15.23
N TYR A 215 1.16 -10.14 -14.26
CA TYR A 215 2.12 -11.22 -14.43
C TYR A 215 1.37 -12.53 -14.67
N ASP A 216 1.54 -13.13 -15.84
CA ASP A 216 1.07 -14.49 -16.14
C ASP A 216 2.11 -15.48 -15.59
N LYS A 217 1.69 -16.32 -14.64
CA LYS A 217 2.61 -17.22 -13.92
C LYS A 217 3.02 -18.44 -14.75
N ASP A 218 2.16 -18.87 -15.67
CA ASP A 218 2.41 -20.02 -16.52
C ASP A 218 3.43 -19.65 -17.59
N LYS A 219 3.23 -18.50 -18.26
CA LYS A 219 4.16 -17.99 -19.27
C LYS A 219 5.37 -17.28 -18.68
N ARG A 220 5.28 -16.85 -17.42
CA ARG A 220 6.26 -16.01 -16.73
C ARG A 220 6.50 -14.67 -17.45
N GLU A 221 5.44 -14.10 -17.99
CA GLU A 221 5.47 -12.87 -18.78
C GLU A 221 4.68 -11.76 -18.11
N TRP A 222 5.15 -10.53 -18.31
CA TRP A 222 4.46 -9.33 -17.87
C TRP A 222 3.64 -8.71 -19.01
N TYR A 223 2.43 -8.31 -18.66
CA TYR A 223 1.52 -7.55 -19.51
C TYR A 223 1.10 -6.27 -18.80
N GLU A 224 0.64 -5.30 -19.59
CA GLU A 224 0.22 -4.00 -19.09
C GLU A 224 -1.02 -3.53 -19.86
N THR A 225 -2.07 -3.11 -19.14
CA THR A 225 -3.27 -2.57 -19.77
C THR A 225 -2.96 -1.28 -20.53
N SER A 226 -3.45 -1.15 -21.76
CA SER A 226 -3.10 -0.04 -22.68
C SER A 226 -3.78 1.31 -22.38
N ASN A 227 -4.82 1.33 -21.54
CA ASN A 227 -5.65 2.52 -21.32
C ASN A 227 -5.75 2.88 -19.84
N PRO A 228 -4.80 3.65 -19.28
CA PRO A 228 -4.92 4.19 -17.94
C PRO A 228 -6.24 4.95 -17.76
N ARG A 229 -6.92 4.72 -16.64
CA ARG A 229 -8.20 5.34 -16.31
C ARG A 229 -8.04 6.27 -15.12
N ASN A 230 -8.70 7.41 -15.12
CA ASN A 230 -8.70 8.29 -13.95
C ASN A 230 -9.25 7.49 -12.73
N ILE A 231 -8.58 7.56 -11.58
CA ILE A 231 -8.97 6.78 -10.39
C ILE A 231 -10.36 7.16 -9.87
N LEU A 232 -10.80 8.39 -10.11
CA LEU A 232 -12.15 8.84 -9.75
C LEU A 232 -13.20 8.25 -10.70
N ASP A 233 -12.82 7.81 -11.90
CA ASP A 233 -13.72 7.13 -12.84
C ASP A 233 -13.80 5.62 -12.59
N ILE A 234 -12.68 4.97 -12.25
CA ILE A 234 -12.65 3.50 -12.11
C ILE A 234 -12.82 3.02 -10.66
N GLY A 235 -12.31 3.76 -9.67
CA GLY A 235 -12.33 3.37 -8.26
C GLY A 235 -11.14 2.50 -7.85
N MET A 236 -11.20 1.93 -6.65
CA MET A 236 -10.16 1.04 -6.11
C MET A 236 -10.48 -0.42 -6.43
N LEU A 237 -9.50 -1.24 -6.80
CA LEU A 237 -9.73 -2.67 -7.04
C LEU A 237 -10.15 -3.38 -5.75
N ALA A 238 -11.38 -3.90 -5.75
CA ALA A 238 -11.93 -4.72 -4.69
C ALA A 238 -11.40 -6.15 -4.75
N GLY A 239 -11.40 -6.71 -5.96
CA GLY A 239 -11.09 -8.11 -6.20
C GLY A 239 -11.47 -8.54 -7.60
N GLU A 240 -11.33 -9.83 -7.85
CA GLU A 240 -11.53 -10.45 -9.15
C GLU A 240 -12.27 -11.78 -9.00
N VAL A 241 -13.17 -12.08 -9.94
CA VAL A 241 -13.81 -13.39 -10.10
C VAL A 241 -13.91 -13.72 -11.59
N ASN A 242 -13.37 -14.85 -12.06
CA ASN A 242 -13.47 -15.32 -13.45
C ASN A 242 -13.19 -14.20 -14.48
N ASP A 243 -12.00 -13.59 -14.43
CA ASP A 243 -11.57 -12.47 -15.31
C ASP A 243 -12.35 -11.15 -15.19
N THR A 244 -13.30 -11.11 -14.26
CA THR A 244 -14.07 -9.92 -13.95
C THR A 244 -13.46 -9.20 -12.76
N LEU A 245 -13.00 -7.98 -12.99
CA LEU A 245 -12.51 -7.06 -11.97
C LEU A 245 -13.66 -6.25 -11.37
N TYR A 246 -13.69 -6.17 -10.05
CA TYR A 246 -14.66 -5.39 -9.29
C TYR A 246 -13.96 -4.20 -8.63
N PHE A 247 -14.57 -3.03 -8.72
CA PHE A 247 -14.03 -1.81 -8.16
C PHE A 247 -15.06 -1.14 -7.27
N TYR A 248 -14.61 -0.62 -6.12
CA TYR A 248 -15.44 0.25 -5.29
C TYR A 248 -15.15 1.71 -5.62
N GLU A 249 -16.20 2.46 -5.96
CA GLU A 249 -16.12 3.91 -6.12
C GLU A 249 -16.12 4.57 -4.74
N GLY A 250 -14.93 4.90 -4.24
CA GLY A 250 -14.75 5.59 -2.96
C GLY A 250 -14.90 7.12 -3.03
N SER A 251 -15.03 7.70 -4.22
CA SER A 251 -15.09 9.16 -4.36
C SER A 251 -16.47 9.70 -3.99
N LEU A 252 -16.53 10.54 -2.96
CA LEU A 252 -17.68 11.39 -2.65
C LEU A 252 -17.81 12.58 -3.62
N MET A 253 -16.85 12.79 -4.52
CA MET A 253 -16.77 14.02 -5.33
C MET A 253 -17.56 13.97 -6.63
N LYS A 254 -18.01 12.79 -7.10
CA LYS A 254 -18.69 12.66 -8.39
C LYS A 254 -20.19 12.42 -8.27
N HIS A 255 -20.58 11.48 -7.42
CA HIS A 255 -21.98 11.07 -7.26
C HIS A 255 -22.29 10.78 -5.79
N ASP A 256 -23.48 11.16 -5.33
CA ASP A 256 -23.99 10.80 -4.01
C ASP A 256 -24.22 9.29 -3.89
N GLU A 257 -24.62 8.66 -5.00
CA GLU A 257 -24.78 7.22 -5.11
C GLU A 257 -23.41 6.53 -5.27
N LYS A 258 -23.19 5.44 -4.54
CA LYS A 258 -21.96 4.64 -4.59
C LYS A 258 -22.21 3.36 -5.37
N TYR A 259 -21.39 3.13 -6.40
CA TYR A 259 -21.52 1.98 -7.28
C TYR A 259 -20.34 1.01 -7.13
N ILE A 260 -20.63 -0.27 -7.36
CA ILE A 260 -19.61 -1.28 -7.64
C ILE A 260 -19.45 -1.32 -9.15
N LYS A 261 -18.28 -0.93 -9.64
CA LYS A 261 -17.96 -0.95 -11.07
C LYS A 261 -17.38 -2.31 -11.43
N ARG A 262 -17.69 -2.76 -12.65
CA ARG A 262 -17.25 -4.04 -13.19
C ARG A 262 -16.46 -3.79 -14.48
N ALA A 263 -15.26 -4.34 -14.56
CA ALA A 263 -14.49 -4.41 -15.79
C ALA A 263 -14.16 -5.86 -16.12
N VAL A 264 -13.97 -6.16 -17.41
CA VAL A 264 -13.51 -7.47 -17.86
C VAL A 264 -12.15 -7.27 -18.51
N LEU A 265 -11.16 -8.03 -18.05
CA LEU A 265 -9.86 -8.06 -18.72
C LEU A 265 -10.03 -8.77 -20.06
N ARG A 266 -9.75 -8.07 -21.15
CA ARG A 266 -9.76 -8.65 -22.49
C ARG A 266 -8.33 -8.86 -22.97
N PRO A 267 -8.03 -10.00 -23.60
CA PRO A 267 -6.76 -10.17 -24.28
C PRO A 267 -6.60 -9.10 -25.36
N ILE A 268 -5.36 -8.78 -25.70
CA ILE A 268 -5.07 -8.00 -26.89
C ILE A 268 -5.42 -8.92 -28.07
N GLU A 269 -6.52 -8.62 -28.77
CA GLU A 269 -6.79 -9.24 -30.06
C GLU A 269 -5.79 -8.63 -31.06
N ASP A 270 -5.01 -9.50 -31.74
CA ASP A 270 -4.11 -9.11 -32.83
C ASP A 270 -4.89 -8.59 -34.05
#